data_AF-A0A327VV54-F1
#
_entry.id   AF-A0A327VV54-F1
#
_cell.length_a   1.000
_cell.length_b   1.000
_cell.length_c   1.000
_cell.angle_alpha   90.00
_cell.angle_beta   90.00
_cell.angle_gamma   90.00
#
_symmetry.space_group_name_H-M   'P 1'
#
loop_
_entity.id
_entity.type
_entity.pdbx_description
1 polymer ?
#
loop_
_entity_poly.entity_id
_entity_poly.type
_entity_poly.pdbx_seq_one_letter_code
_entity_poly.pdbx_strand_id
1 'polypeptide(L)'
;MKKVLNLMIAALPLMTVGFSELQAAPANRISSHIMMRDWMKSTNGTWPGMKDGKTYWYKLDKHGGLWWSTDGQKWEAVKDGAWADKDGKWLKIHDKKLVWSTDGKTWSEVPDWKWEASDGKWYKFDSNWGLWVNS
;
A
#
# COMPACT_ATOMS: atom_id res chain seq x y z
N MET A 1 -64.54 -9.35 22.36
CA MET A 1 -65.82 -10.08 22.29
C MET A 1 -65.53 -11.54 21.97
N LYS A 2 -66.23 -12.45 22.64
CA LYS A 2 -66.10 -13.92 22.57
C LYS A 2 -66.51 -14.46 21.18
N LYS A 3 -65.84 -15.51 20.70
CA LYS A 3 -66.37 -16.86 20.37
C LYS A 3 -65.34 -17.66 19.54
N VAL A 4 -64.75 -18.74 20.07
CA VAL A 4 -65.01 -20.20 19.79
C VAL A 4 -64.99 -20.54 18.27
N LEU A 5 -64.33 -21.57 17.71
CA LEU A 5 -64.28 -22.99 18.09
C LEU A 5 -63.53 -23.84 17.00
N ASN A 6 -62.98 -25.01 17.40
CA ASN A 6 -62.60 -26.24 16.64
C ASN A 6 -61.49 -26.19 15.56
N LEU A 7 -60.35 -26.88 15.66
CA LEU A 7 -60.03 -28.29 16.00
C LEU A 7 -60.39 -29.27 14.87
N MET A 8 -59.39 -29.61 14.05
CA MET A 8 -59.34 -30.82 13.23
C MET A 8 -57.89 -31.31 13.22
N ILE A 9 -57.70 -32.44 13.90
CA ILE A 9 -56.49 -33.24 13.96
C ILE A 9 -56.50 -34.16 12.74
N ALA A 10 -55.43 -34.16 11.96
CA ALA A 10 -55.14 -35.24 11.02
C ALA A 10 -53.70 -35.72 11.27
N ALA A 11 -53.59 -37.01 11.58
CA ALA A 11 -52.39 -37.70 11.99
C ALA A 11 -51.52 -38.12 10.79
N LEU A 12 -50.20 -37.88 10.92
CA LEU A 12 -49.01 -38.71 10.62
C LEU A 12 -48.91 -39.45 9.26
N PRO A 13 -47.72 -39.42 8.61
CA PRO A 13 -46.57 -40.18 9.12
C PRO A 13 -45.23 -39.44 9.18
N LEU A 14 -44.40 -39.88 10.13
CA LEU A 14 -42.95 -39.65 10.18
C LEU A 14 -42.31 -40.05 8.84
N MET A 15 -41.58 -39.11 8.23
CA MET A 15 -40.46 -39.43 7.34
C MET A 15 -39.20 -38.78 7.90
N THR A 16 -38.55 -39.49 8.81
CA THR A 16 -37.09 -39.41 8.96
C THR A 16 -36.48 -40.19 7.81
N VAL A 17 -35.63 -39.60 6.96
CA VAL A 17 -34.19 -39.89 6.86
C VAL A 17 -33.54 -38.87 5.90
N GLY A 18 -32.39 -38.33 6.28
CA GLY A 18 -31.33 -37.98 5.32
C GLY A 18 -31.10 -36.50 5.05
N PHE A 19 -30.64 -35.75 6.05
CA PHE A 19 -29.72 -34.66 5.72
C PHE A 19 -28.40 -35.31 5.31
N SER A 20 -28.16 -35.44 4.01
CA SER A 20 -26.79 -35.55 3.52
C SER A 20 -26.12 -34.22 3.82
N GLU A 21 -25.34 -34.18 4.89
CA GLU A 21 -24.32 -33.16 5.06
C GLU A 21 -23.38 -33.34 3.86
N LEU A 22 -23.56 -32.49 2.85
CA LEU A 22 -22.52 -32.25 1.86
C LEU A 22 -21.36 -31.67 2.66
N GLN A 23 -20.53 -32.58 3.17
CA GLN A 23 -19.21 -32.25 3.66
C GLN A 23 -18.50 -31.63 2.46
N ALA A 24 -18.58 -30.30 2.38
CA ALA A 24 -17.72 -29.53 1.53
C ALA A 24 -16.32 -30.07 1.85
N ALA A 25 -15.70 -30.70 0.85
CA ALA A 25 -14.28 -30.99 0.91
C ALA A 25 -13.63 -29.73 1.50
N PRO A 26 -12.69 -29.85 2.46
CA PRO A 26 -11.96 -28.67 2.89
C PRO A 26 -11.44 -28.07 1.60
N ALA A 27 -11.99 -26.91 1.22
CA ALA A 27 -11.37 -26.09 0.24
C ALA A 27 -10.00 -25.93 0.85
N ASN A 28 -9.00 -26.60 0.25
CA ASN A 28 -7.62 -26.20 0.39
C ASN A 28 -7.68 -24.75 -0.04
N ARG A 29 -7.94 -23.88 0.93
CA ARG A 29 -7.46 -22.53 0.94
C ARG A 29 -5.98 -22.79 0.89
N ILE A 30 -5.47 -22.94 -0.34
CA ILE A 30 -4.19 -22.41 -0.70
C ILE A 30 -4.32 -21.00 -0.16
N SER A 31 -3.84 -20.85 1.08
CA SER A 31 -3.46 -19.58 1.59
C SER A 31 -2.43 -19.17 0.56
N SER A 32 -2.89 -18.45 -0.46
CA SER A 32 -2.08 -17.43 -1.03
C SER A 32 -1.80 -16.53 0.17
N HIS A 33 -0.79 -16.91 0.96
CA HIS A 33 0.21 -15.96 1.35
C HIS A 33 0.59 -15.29 0.04
N ILE A 34 -0.21 -14.28 -0.32
CA ILE A 34 0.31 -13.09 -0.92
C ILE A 34 1.51 -12.84 -0.02
N MET A 35 2.69 -13.16 -0.52
CA MET A 35 3.91 -12.66 0.08
C MET A 35 3.78 -11.15 -0.08
N MET A 36 3.02 -10.53 0.82
CA MET A 36 3.16 -9.12 1.12
C MET A 36 4.59 -9.06 1.59
N ARG A 37 5.48 -8.73 0.65
CA ARG A 37 6.90 -8.62 0.93
C ARG A 37 6.99 -7.66 2.10
N ASP A 38 7.63 -8.11 3.19
CA ASP A 38 7.65 -7.30 4.40
C ASP A 38 8.39 -5.99 4.12
N TRP A 39 8.01 -4.92 4.81
CA TRP A 39 8.71 -3.65 4.71
C TRP A 39 10.13 -3.81 5.28
N MET A 40 11.11 -3.80 4.38
CA MET A 40 12.56 -3.70 4.58
C MET A 40 13.00 -2.29 4.98
N LYS A 41 13.79 -2.05 6.04
CA LYS A 41 14.51 -0.77 6.13
C LYS A 41 15.59 -0.73 5.05
N SER A 42 15.64 0.33 4.24
CA SER A 42 16.65 0.48 3.19
C SER A 42 18.04 0.63 3.80
N THR A 43 19.00 -0.18 3.35
CA THR A 43 20.37 -0.19 3.87
C THR A 43 21.11 1.11 3.57
N ASN A 44 20.90 1.70 2.40
CA ASN A 44 21.60 2.91 1.96
C ASN A 44 20.73 4.17 1.99
N GLY A 45 19.42 4.03 2.29
CA GLY A 45 18.49 5.14 2.31
C GLY A 45 18.29 5.79 0.93
N THR A 46 18.55 5.05 -0.15
CA THR A 46 18.39 5.54 -1.51
C THR A 46 17.21 4.91 -2.23
N TRP A 47 16.59 5.66 -3.13
CA TRP A 47 15.54 5.17 -4.03
C TRP A 47 15.73 5.72 -5.45
N PRO A 48 15.28 5.00 -6.48
CA PRO A 48 15.41 5.44 -7.86
C PRO A 48 14.20 6.30 -8.29
N GLY A 49 14.47 7.41 -8.96
CA GLY A 49 13.47 8.13 -9.76
C GLY A 49 13.88 8.19 -11.22
N MET A 50 12.92 8.46 -12.10
CA MET A 50 13.16 8.59 -13.53
C MET A 50 12.96 10.05 -13.93
N LYS A 51 13.95 10.62 -14.62
CA LYS A 51 13.87 11.96 -15.18
C LYS A 51 14.56 11.97 -16.53
N ASP A 52 13.91 12.53 -17.55
CA ASP A 52 14.48 12.67 -18.90
C ASP A 52 15.02 11.34 -19.50
N GLY A 53 14.34 10.22 -19.22
CA GLY A 53 14.78 8.90 -19.70
C GLY A 53 15.97 8.29 -18.94
N LYS A 54 16.43 8.92 -17.85
CA LYS A 54 17.56 8.45 -17.04
C LYS A 54 17.13 8.18 -15.61
N THR A 55 17.75 7.17 -15.01
CA THR A 55 17.58 6.88 -13.59
C THR A 55 18.45 7.82 -12.75
N TYR A 56 17.83 8.44 -11.77
CA TYR A 56 18.45 9.26 -10.74
C TYR A 56 18.25 8.58 -9.39
N TRP A 57 19.32 8.45 -8.62
CA TRP A 57 19.25 7.97 -7.24
C TRP A 57 19.01 9.15 -6.32
N TYR A 58 18.04 9.03 -5.42
CA TYR A 58 17.69 10.04 -4.45
C TYR A 58 18.00 9.57 -3.03
N LYS A 59 18.30 10.51 -2.13
CA LYS A 59 18.38 10.29 -0.68
C LYS A 59 17.96 11.55 0.08
N LEU A 60 17.54 11.39 1.33
CA LEU A 60 17.37 12.50 2.26
C LEU A 60 18.59 12.64 3.17
N ASP A 61 18.93 13.88 3.52
CA ASP A 61 19.80 14.17 4.67
C ASP A 61 18.99 14.24 5.97
N LYS A 62 19.70 14.45 7.10
CA LYS A 62 19.10 14.51 8.44
C LYS A 62 18.10 15.66 8.64
N HIS A 63 18.09 16.65 7.76
CA HIS A 63 17.22 17.81 7.81
C HIS A 63 16.07 17.72 6.78
N GLY A 64 15.94 16.61 6.06
CA GLY A 64 14.96 16.43 4.99
C GLY A 64 15.36 17.11 3.68
N GLY A 65 16.63 17.52 3.55
CA GLY A 65 17.18 17.99 2.28
C GLY A 65 17.30 16.84 1.29
N LEU A 66 16.82 17.06 0.06
CA LEU A 66 16.84 16.05 -1.00
C LEU A 66 18.14 16.14 -1.81
N TRP A 67 18.79 15.01 -1.99
CA TRP A 67 20.00 14.87 -2.80
C TRP A 67 19.76 13.87 -3.92
N TRP A 68 20.39 14.12 -5.07
CA TRP A 68 20.34 13.22 -6.22
C TRP A 68 21.75 12.82 -6.67
N SER A 69 21.84 11.70 -7.37
CA SER A 69 23.06 11.18 -7.98
C SER A 69 22.73 10.41 -9.26
N THR A 70 23.61 10.46 -10.27
CA THR A 70 23.51 9.62 -11.48
C THR A 70 24.36 8.36 -11.41
N ASP A 71 25.34 8.31 -10.52
CA ASP A 71 26.29 7.20 -10.34
C ASP A 71 26.15 6.51 -8.96
N GLY A 72 25.31 7.03 -8.07
CA GLY A 72 25.17 6.59 -6.69
C GLY A 72 26.33 7.00 -5.77
N GLN A 73 27.35 7.68 -6.31
CA GLN A 73 28.59 8.03 -5.61
C GLN A 73 28.73 9.53 -5.39
N LYS A 74 28.50 10.34 -6.42
CA LYS A 74 28.53 11.80 -6.36
C LYS A 74 27.13 12.32 -6.18
N TRP A 75 26.94 13.13 -5.15
CA TRP A 75 25.62 13.60 -4.73
C TRP A 75 25.53 15.11 -4.83
N GLU A 76 24.41 15.60 -5.37
CA GLU A 76 24.11 17.01 -5.50
C GLU A 76 22.75 17.33 -4.87
N ALA A 77 22.61 18.49 -4.27
CA ALA A 77 21.34 18.92 -3.68
C ALA A 77 20.32 19.21 -4.79
N VAL A 78 19.09 18.70 -4.64
CA VAL A 78 17.96 19.06 -5.50
C VAL A 78 17.41 20.40 -5.01
N LYS A 79 17.65 21.48 -5.75
CA LYS A 79 17.24 22.85 -5.35
C LYS A 79 15.74 22.97 -5.07
N ASP A 80 14.93 22.31 -5.89
CA ASP A 80 13.47 22.36 -5.75
C ASP A 80 12.93 21.37 -4.71
N GLY A 81 13.80 20.50 -4.19
CA GLY A 81 13.47 19.50 -3.16
C GLY A 81 12.44 18.45 -3.61
N ALA A 82 12.20 18.32 -4.92
CA ALA A 82 11.14 17.48 -5.46
C ALA A 82 11.66 16.36 -6.37
N TRP A 83 10.98 15.21 -6.34
CA TRP A 83 11.22 14.05 -7.20
C TRP A 83 9.91 13.49 -7.74
N ALA A 84 9.96 12.65 -8.77
CA ALA A 84 8.76 12.02 -9.33
C ALA A 84 8.52 10.62 -8.77
N ASP A 85 7.25 10.25 -8.54
CA ASP A 85 6.84 8.85 -8.41
C ASP A 85 6.79 8.17 -9.79
N LYS A 86 6.39 6.89 -9.80
CA LYS A 86 6.16 6.10 -11.01
C LYS A 86 5.18 6.75 -12.00
N ASP A 87 4.16 7.44 -11.50
CA ASP A 87 3.11 8.06 -12.32
C ASP A 87 3.47 9.47 -12.77
N GLY A 88 4.66 9.98 -12.40
CA GLY A 88 5.09 11.33 -12.72
C GLY A 88 4.52 12.41 -11.78
N LYS A 89 3.89 12.03 -10.67
CA LYS A 89 3.49 12.99 -9.62
C LYS A 89 4.74 13.46 -8.91
N TRP A 90 4.80 14.76 -8.63
CA TRP A 90 5.89 15.36 -7.89
C TRP A 90 5.70 15.12 -6.40
N LEU A 91 6.73 14.64 -5.72
CA LEU A 91 6.81 14.48 -4.27
C LEU A 91 7.86 15.41 -3.72
N LYS A 92 7.64 15.95 -2.53
CA LYS A 92 8.66 16.69 -1.77
C LYS A 92 8.41 16.62 -0.27
N ILE A 93 9.44 16.95 0.50
CA ILE A 93 9.29 17.21 1.93
C ILE A 93 8.87 18.66 2.13
N HIS A 94 7.73 18.86 2.78
CA HIS A 94 7.23 20.19 3.13
C HIS A 94 6.56 20.14 4.50
N ASP A 95 6.93 21.08 5.38
CA ASP A 95 6.42 21.15 6.76
C ASP A 95 6.49 19.80 7.51
N LYS A 96 7.65 19.14 7.41
CA LYS A 96 7.91 17.80 7.99
C LYS A 96 6.96 16.70 7.53
N LYS A 97 6.33 16.86 6.37
CA LYS A 97 5.44 15.87 5.74
C LYS A 97 5.91 15.54 4.34
N LEU A 98 5.61 14.32 3.90
CA LEU A 98 5.70 13.97 2.49
C LEU A 98 4.42 14.47 1.79
N VAL A 99 4.58 15.35 0.81
CA VAL A 99 3.47 15.87 0.01
C VAL A 99 3.66 15.53 -1.46
N TRP A 100 2.56 15.41 -2.20
CA TRP A 100 2.54 15.18 -3.64
C TRP A 100 1.74 16.24 -4.38
N SER A 101 2.02 16.37 -5.68
CA SER A 101 1.37 17.30 -6.60
C SER A 101 1.37 16.76 -8.03
N THR A 102 0.31 17.02 -8.79
CA THR A 102 0.23 16.75 -10.23
C THR A 102 0.46 17.99 -11.09
N ASP A 103 0.40 19.18 -10.50
CA ASP A 103 0.51 20.47 -11.21
C ASP A 103 1.71 21.31 -10.74
N GLY A 104 2.46 20.85 -9.73
CA GLY A 104 3.55 21.55 -9.07
C GLY A 104 3.11 22.74 -8.19
N LYS A 105 1.82 23.04 -8.13
CA LYS A 105 1.24 24.22 -7.48
C LYS A 105 0.44 23.86 -6.24
N THR A 106 -0.43 22.86 -6.35
CA THR A 106 -1.26 22.34 -5.27
C THR A 106 -0.62 21.09 -4.69
N TRP A 107 -0.49 21.03 -3.37
CA TRP A 107 0.22 19.97 -2.68
C TRP A 107 -0.69 19.32 -1.65
N SER A 108 -0.72 18.00 -1.65
CA SER A 108 -1.50 17.19 -0.70
C SER A 108 -0.59 16.23 0.04
N GLU A 109 -0.90 15.90 1.30
CA GLU A 109 -0.12 14.91 2.04
C GLU A 109 -0.23 13.53 1.37
N VAL A 110 0.89 12.81 1.29
CA VAL A 110 0.93 11.43 0.80
C VAL A 110 0.44 10.50 1.90
N PRO A 111 -0.61 9.70 1.68
CA PRO A 111 -1.09 8.75 2.68
C PRO A 111 0.00 7.78 3.13
N ASP A 112 0.14 7.62 4.46
CA ASP A 112 1.16 6.80 5.13
C ASP A 112 2.62 7.08 4.69
N TRP A 113 2.84 8.22 4.03
CA TRP A 113 4.10 8.59 3.39
C TRP A 113 4.65 7.49 2.46
N LYS A 114 3.77 6.78 1.76
CA LYS A 114 4.09 5.68 0.82
C LYS A 114 4.00 6.13 -0.63
N TRP A 115 4.94 5.72 -1.46
CA TRP A 115 4.89 5.94 -2.91
C TRP A 115 5.51 4.77 -3.66
N GLU A 116 5.12 4.58 -4.93
CA GLU A 116 5.78 3.64 -5.84
C GLU A 116 6.86 4.40 -6.62
N ALA A 117 8.09 3.91 -6.58
CA ALA A 117 9.20 4.53 -7.29
C ALA A 117 9.30 4.02 -8.73
N SER A 118 10.23 4.59 -9.49
CA SER A 118 10.42 4.27 -10.92
C SER A 118 10.77 2.80 -11.21
N ASP A 119 11.27 2.06 -10.23
CA ASP A 119 11.58 0.63 -10.32
C ASP A 119 10.38 -0.29 -9.99
N GLY A 120 9.21 0.30 -9.71
CA GLY A 120 8.00 -0.43 -9.37
C GLY A 120 7.97 -0.99 -7.95
N LYS A 121 8.93 -0.62 -7.10
CA LYS A 121 8.91 -0.96 -5.68
C LYS A 121 8.20 0.13 -4.89
N TRP A 122 7.60 -0.29 -3.78
CA TRP A 122 6.97 0.63 -2.85
C TRP A 122 8.00 1.10 -1.83
N TYR A 123 8.01 2.40 -1.59
CA TYR A 123 8.87 3.07 -0.62
C TYR A 123 8.03 3.82 0.39
N LYS A 124 8.54 4.00 1.59
CA LYS A 124 7.96 4.90 2.59
C LYS A 124 8.99 5.53 3.50
N PHE A 125 8.63 6.64 4.11
CA PHE A 125 9.38 7.22 5.21
C PHE A 125 8.75 6.87 6.56
N ASP A 126 9.59 6.65 7.58
CA ASP A 126 9.17 6.69 8.98
C ASP A 126 9.26 8.12 9.54
N SER A 127 8.85 8.31 10.80
CA SER A 127 8.85 9.61 11.48
C SER A 127 10.23 10.25 11.63
N ASN A 128 11.32 9.49 11.42
CA ASN A 128 12.70 9.95 11.47
C ASN A 128 13.32 10.08 10.07
N TRP A 129 12.50 10.11 9.01
CA TRP A 129 12.94 10.08 7.61
C TRP A 129 13.74 8.83 7.22
N GLY A 130 13.62 7.75 8.00
CA GLY A 130 14.16 6.46 7.63
C GLY A 130 13.39 5.90 6.43
N LEU A 131 14.12 5.51 5.38
CA LEU A 131 13.54 4.93 4.18
C LEU A 131 13.28 3.43 4.39
N TRP A 132 12.08 3.00 4.03
CA TRP A 132 11.70 1.59 3.97
C TRP A 132 11.27 1.24 2.54
N VAL A 133 11.49 -0.02 2.15
CA VAL A 133 11.19 -0.56 0.83
C VAL A 133 10.39 -1.86 0.98
N ASN A 134 9.43 -2.05 0.08
CA ASN A 134 8.65 -3.27 -0.07
C ASN A 134 8.86 -3.77 -1.50
N SER A 135 9.55 -4.91 -1.60
CA SER A 135 10.23 -5.40 -2.80
C SER A 135 10.31 -6.90 -2.83
#